data_AF-A0A7J6HNK2-F1
#
_entry.id   AF-A0A7J6HNK2-F1
#
_cell.length_a   1.000
_cell.length_b   1.000
_cell.length_c   1.000
_cell.angle_alpha   90.00
_cell.angle_beta   90.00
_cell.angle_gamma   90.00
#
_symmetry.space_group_name_H-M   'P 1'
#
loop_
_entity.id
_entity.type
_entity.pdbx_description
1 polymer ?
#
loop_
_entity_poly.entity_id
_entity_poly.type
_entity_poly.pdbx_seq_one_letter_code
_entity_poly.pdbx_strand_id
1 'polypeptide(L)'
;MPASETDFDLRPSSQSAFGMGEFTFADVGNLEHCIKYLNQTLVTFGFPASLDLFANDPVSVARTCNCMYALIQQRQRDVEFRESANEQRQRLLSDITRLEAKVERLEGQIQVKDREIATITRTEAKSTATFKAQIEKLQQERDEFQRMVIGNQQVRTQQIHETKKKEKEYMKLQERLNQVLNEKKKESRSGMEIMNLLQKEGRQRGTWNGKKADNDFYKKIVDAYETKNQELMQENGDLKALLRSMQVDMRDFINAPNGLSKVSAAVNEGADADPARSPFGGRTDVFDLPFHMARDKIEESLRTKMASIKERMVQLQDAQKGAEVTSEATERELELEAQLVEARSIIQEQASIMSKHIAKSERPRNLNGHFNSSREGGMQLNEADEFWPIWSWLTDEKMNIWYDYLL
;
A
#
# COMPACT_ATOMS: atom_id res chain seq x y z
N MET A 1 -0.60 30.73 29.45
CA MET A 1 0.67 30.63 30.20
C MET A 1 1.72 30.16 29.21
N PRO A 2 2.89 30.82 29.15
CA PRO A 2 3.33 31.57 27.97
C PRO A 2 4.10 30.75 26.93
N ALA A 3 4.22 31.39 25.76
CA ALA A 3 4.89 30.95 24.54
C ALA A 3 6.41 30.80 24.70
N SER A 4 6.97 29.85 23.96
CA SER A 4 8.40 29.82 23.61
C SER A 4 8.51 29.57 22.10
N GLU A 5 8.06 30.55 21.31
CA GLU A 5 8.56 30.76 19.96
C GLU A 5 9.98 31.29 20.10
N THR A 6 10.96 30.39 20.05
CA THR A 6 12.34 30.79 19.74
C THR A 6 12.44 30.86 18.23
N ASP A 7 11.96 31.98 17.70
CA ASP A 7 12.23 32.40 16.33
C ASP A 7 13.76 32.64 16.25
N PHE A 8 14.50 31.65 15.76
CA PHE A 8 15.91 31.81 15.44
C PHE A 8 15.97 32.58 14.11
N ASP A 9 15.76 33.88 14.24
CA ASP A 9 15.87 34.85 13.16
C ASP A 9 17.34 34.87 12.70
N LEU A 10 17.66 33.97 11.75
CA LEU A 10 18.90 34.00 10.97
C LEU A 10 18.82 35.15 9.98
N ARG A 11 18.72 36.36 10.53
CA ARG A 11 19.02 37.59 9.83
C ARG A 11 20.42 37.40 9.26
N PRO A 12 20.63 37.50 7.94
CA PRO A 12 21.98 37.49 7.40
C PRO A 12 22.67 38.67 8.08
N SER A 13 23.62 38.34 8.96
CA SER A 13 24.46 39.33 9.63
C SER A 13 24.94 40.24 8.52
N SER A 14 24.44 41.48 8.55
CA SER A 14 24.68 42.49 7.54
C SER A 14 26.16 42.39 7.24
N GLN A 15 26.50 41.93 6.03
CA GLN A 15 27.86 42.02 5.57
C GLN A 15 28.20 43.49 5.78
N SER A 16 29.00 43.76 6.81
CA SER A 16 29.74 44.99 6.86
C SER A 16 30.63 44.88 5.64
N ALA A 17 30.11 45.39 4.53
CA ALA A 17 30.94 46.10 3.59
C ALA A 17 31.71 47.09 4.47
N PHE A 18 32.86 46.64 4.96
CA PHE A 18 33.92 47.49 5.44
C PHE A 18 34.25 48.36 4.24
N GLY A 19 33.50 49.45 4.10
CA GLY A 19 33.96 50.59 3.34
C GLY A 19 35.33 50.88 3.89
N MET A 20 36.33 50.86 3.01
CA MET A 20 37.63 51.45 3.27
C MET A 20 37.41 52.95 3.48
N GLY A 21 36.88 53.31 4.65
CA GLY A 21 36.90 54.66 5.19
C GLY A 21 38.29 54.87 5.78
N GLU A 22 38.91 55.97 5.39
CA GLU A 22 40.27 56.40 5.70
C GLU A 22 40.66 56.22 7.18
N PHE A 23 41.22 55.06 7.52
CA PHE A 23 42.03 54.89 8.72
C PHE A 23 43.47 54.69 8.27
N THR A 24 44.20 55.80 8.22
CA THR A 24 45.61 55.77 7.84
C THR A 24 46.42 55.19 8.99
N PHE A 25 46.80 53.92 8.87
CA PHE A 25 47.55 53.20 9.90
C PHE A 25 48.94 53.81 10.19
N ALA A 26 49.59 54.42 9.20
CA ALA A 26 50.90 55.04 9.35
C ALA A 26 50.94 56.44 8.71
N ASP A 27 51.62 57.38 9.36
CA ASP A 27 51.94 58.72 8.89
C ASP A 27 53.41 59.07 9.18
N VAL A 28 53.86 60.26 8.76
CA VAL A 28 55.25 60.70 8.91
C VAL A 28 55.67 60.84 10.38
N GLY A 29 54.73 61.15 11.28
CA GLY A 29 54.99 61.35 12.70
C GLY A 29 55.07 60.07 13.52
N ASN A 30 54.54 58.94 13.01
CA ASN A 30 54.45 57.68 13.75
C ASN A 30 55.18 56.48 13.10
N LEU A 31 55.88 56.71 11.98
CA LEU A 31 56.45 55.65 11.14
C LEU A 31 57.35 54.65 11.89
N GLU A 32 58.23 55.13 12.78
CA GLU A 32 59.11 54.25 13.58
C GLU A 32 58.31 53.34 14.51
N HIS A 33 57.23 53.85 15.10
CA HIS A 33 56.37 53.07 15.98
C HIS A 33 55.57 52.03 15.18
N CYS A 34 55.01 52.42 14.03
CA CYS A 34 54.26 51.51 13.16
C CYS A 34 55.13 50.39 12.60
N ILE A 35 56.39 50.66 12.21
CA ILE A 35 57.32 49.61 11.75
C ILE A 35 57.67 48.63 12.88
N LYS A 36 57.95 49.14 14.09
CA LYS A 36 58.19 48.28 15.27
C LYS A 36 56.98 47.41 15.58
N TYR A 37 55.79 47.99 15.57
CA TYR A 37 54.54 47.26 15.77
C TYR A 37 54.34 46.18 14.71
N LEU A 38 54.42 46.52 13.42
CA LEU A 38 54.27 45.56 12.32
C LEU A 38 55.26 44.39 12.46
N ASN A 39 56.53 44.67 12.75
CA ASN A 39 57.53 43.61 12.91
C ASN A 39 57.22 42.70 14.09
N GLN A 40 56.79 43.24 15.23
CA GLN A 40 56.35 42.44 16.37
C GLN A 40 55.13 41.59 16.03
N THR A 41 54.14 42.18 15.37
CA THR A 41 52.91 41.49 14.94
C THR A 41 53.21 40.39 13.94
N LEU A 42 54.03 40.65 12.92
CA LEU A 42 54.42 39.66 11.91
C LEU A 42 55.11 38.45 12.54
N VAL A 43 56.04 38.67 13.47
CA VAL A 43 56.66 37.57 14.21
C VAL A 43 55.63 36.80 15.05
N THR A 44 54.69 37.50 15.69
CA THR A 44 53.61 36.87 16.48
C THR A 44 52.72 35.97 15.60
N PHE A 45 52.45 36.38 14.36
CA PHE A 45 51.70 35.59 13.38
C PHE A 45 52.56 34.55 12.62
N GLY A 46 53.83 34.36 13.01
CA GLY A 46 54.70 33.31 12.48
C GLY A 46 55.41 33.67 11.17
N PHE A 47 55.48 34.94 10.80
CA PHE A 47 56.22 35.36 9.60
C PHE A 47 57.74 35.42 9.87
N PRO A 48 58.58 34.93 8.94
CA PRO A 48 59.99 34.67 9.19
C PRO A 48 60.92 35.89 9.06
N ALA A 49 60.43 37.05 8.61
CA ALA A 49 61.28 38.23 8.33
C ALA A 49 60.65 39.55 8.81
N SER A 50 61.45 40.37 9.48
CA SER A 50 61.11 41.76 9.80
C SER A 50 61.16 42.63 8.54
N LEU A 51 60.20 43.52 8.39
CA LEU A 51 60.20 44.62 7.44
C LEU A 51 61.32 45.59 7.81
N ASP A 52 62.24 45.80 6.88
CA ASP A 52 63.20 46.90 6.92
C ASP A 52 63.02 47.74 5.66
N LEU A 53 62.22 48.79 5.80
CA LEU A 53 61.83 49.67 4.71
C LEU A 53 62.89 50.73 4.38
N PHE A 54 63.89 50.90 5.25
CA PHE A 54 64.96 51.89 5.09
C PHE A 54 66.29 51.26 4.66
N ALA A 55 66.35 49.93 4.52
CA ALA A 55 67.54 49.24 4.08
C ALA A 55 67.91 49.59 2.63
N ASN A 56 69.20 49.85 2.42
CA ASN A 56 69.79 50.06 1.09
C ASN A 56 70.58 48.84 0.61
N ASP A 57 70.71 47.79 1.43
CA ASP A 57 71.41 46.57 1.05
C ASP A 57 70.44 45.56 0.41
N PRO A 58 70.84 44.87 -0.68
CA PRO A 58 69.96 43.94 -1.39
C PRO A 58 69.42 42.78 -0.54
N VAL A 59 70.13 42.37 0.52
CA VAL A 59 69.74 41.22 1.35
C VAL A 59 68.56 41.57 2.24
N SER A 60 68.58 42.74 2.88
CA SER A 60 67.49 43.26 3.70
C SER A 60 66.25 43.60 2.85
N VAL A 61 66.44 44.16 1.65
CA VAL A 61 65.34 44.38 0.70
C VAL A 61 64.69 43.05 0.29
N ALA A 62 65.49 42.01 -0.01
CA ALA A 62 64.97 40.69 -0.36
C ALA A 62 64.18 40.04 0.79
N ARG A 63 64.63 40.20 2.05
CA ARG A 63 63.89 39.72 3.24
C ARG A 63 62.52 40.40 3.37
N THR A 64 62.47 41.72 3.17
CA THR A 64 61.23 42.49 3.16
C THR A 64 60.28 42.01 2.06
N CYS A 65 60.77 41.84 0.83
CA CYS A 65 59.98 41.31 -0.29
C CYS A 65 59.44 39.91 -0.01
N ASN A 66 60.25 39.00 0.53
CA ASN A 66 59.81 37.64 0.88
C ASN A 66 58.73 37.66 1.98
N CYS A 67 58.82 38.56 2.96
CA CYS A 67 57.79 38.74 3.98
C CYS A 67 56.47 39.22 3.36
N MET A 68 56.53 40.24 2.50
CA MET A 68 55.36 40.74 1.76
C MET A 68 54.74 39.65 0.87
N TYR A 69 55.57 38.85 0.20
CA TYR A 69 55.10 37.73 -0.60
C TYR A 69 54.41 36.64 0.24
N ALA A 70 54.97 36.30 1.40
CA ALA A 70 54.33 35.36 2.34
C ALA A 70 52.96 35.86 2.84
N LEU A 71 52.83 37.17 3.11
CA LEU A 71 51.55 37.80 3.48
C LEU A 71 50.52 37.67 2.38
N ILE A 72 50.91 37.94 1.13
CA ILE A 72 50.03 37.81 -0.04
C ILE A 72 49.61 36.35 -0.24
N GLN A 73 50.54 35.41 -0.16
CA GLN A 73 50.24 33.98 -0.29
C GLN A 73 49.30 33.48 0.82
N GLN A 74 49.53 33.90 2.07
CA GLN A 74 48.62 33.55 3.16
C GLN A 74 47.23 34.12 2.90
N ARG A 75 47.13 35.39 2.46
CA ARG A 75 45.85 36.00 2.13
C ARG A 75 45.12 35.26 1.01
N GLN A 76 45.82 34.83 -0.03
CA GLN A 76 45.23 34.04 -1.13
C GLN A 76 44.68 32.71 -0.61
N ARG A 77 45.47 31.95 0.16
CA ARG A 77 45.01 30.70 0.79
C ARG A 77 43.83 30.90 1.73
N ASP A 78 43.82 31.98 2.51
CA ASP A 78 42.71 32.32 3.41
C ASP A 78 41.44 32.72 2.65
N VAL A 79 41.57 33.30 1.46
CA VAL A 79 40.43 33.58 0.56
C VAL A 79 39.89 32.28 0.00
N GLU A 80 40.75 31.44 -0.60
CA GLU A 80 40.35 30.14 -1.16
C GLU A 80 39.71 29.23 -0.12
N PHE A 81 40.26 29.16 1.09
CA PHE A 81 39.68 28.39 2.19
C PHE A 81 38.29 28.90 2.57
N ARG A 82 38.12 30.23 2.69
CA ARG A 82 36.82 30.83 3.02
C ARG A 82 35.80 30.65 1.91
N GLU A 83 36.22 30.71 0.65
CA GLU A 83 35.36 30.45 -0.51
C GLU A 83 34.89 28.99 -0.52
N SER A 84 35.81 28.03 -0.38
CA SER A 84 35.49 26.60 -0.30
C SER A 84 34.56 26.28 0.88
N ALA A 85 34.83 26.83 2.06
CA ALA A 85 33.96 26.67 3.24
C ALA A 85 32.56 27.28 3.00
N ASN A 86 32.48 28.43 2.33
CA ASN A 86 31.21 29.04 1.97
C ASN A 86 30.44 28.20 0.95
N GLU A 87 31.09 27.65 -0.07
CA GLU A 87 30.44 26.74 -1.02
C GLU A 87 29.87 25.50 -0.32
N GLN A 88 30.65 24.87 0.56
CA GLN A 88 30.17 23.74 1.37
C GLN A 88 28.97 24.12 2.22
N ARG A 89 29.02 25.29 2.89
CA ARG A 89 27.89 25.82 3.67
C ARG A 89 26.64 26.01 2.80
N GLN A 90 26.77 26.55 1.60
CA GLN A 90 25.62 26.75 0.70
C GLN A 90 25.03 25.43 0.20
N ARG A 91 25.88 24.42 -0.08
CA ARG A 91 25.43 23.07 -0.42
C ARG A 91 24.64 22.45 0.73
N LEU A 92 25.18 22.52 1.95
CA LEU A 92 24.50 22.01 3.15
C LEU A 92 23.16 22.71 3.41
N LEU A 93 23.09 24.04 3.25
CA LEU A 93 21.82 24.76 3.37
C LEU A 93 20.79 24.30 2.35
N SER A 94 21.22 24.05 1.11
CA SER A 94 20.33 23.52 0.06
C SER A 94 19.84 22.11 0.40
N ASP A 95 20.71 21.27 0.96
CA ASP A 95 20.36 19.93 1.43
C ASP A 95 19.37 19.98 2.60
N ILE A 96 19.56 20.90 3.56
CA ILE A 96 18.64 21.13 4.67
C ILE A 96 17.26 21.49 4.14
N THR A 97 17.14 22.50 3.27
CA THR A 97 15.83 22.90 2.70
C THR A 97 15.16 21.74 1.95
N ARG A 98 15.93 20.93 1.21
CA ARG A 98 15.40 19.74 0.53
C ARG A 98 14.90 18.68 1.51
N LEU A 99 15.62 18.46 2.61
CA LEU A 99 15.23 17.50 3.65
C LEU A 99 14.00 17.99 4.42
N GLU A 100 13.93 19.28 4.76
CA GLU A 100 12.77 19.90 5.41
C GLU A 100 11.50 19.71 4.58
N ALA A 101 11.55 20.00 3.27
CA ALA A 101 10.42 19.77 2.37
C ALA A 101 10.01 18.28 2.29
N LYS A 102 10.98 17.36 2.37
CA LYS A 102 10.70 15.92 2.41
C LYS A 102 10.02 15.51 3.72
N VAL A 103 10.45 16.08 4.85
CA VAL A 103 9.84 15.83 6.17
C VAL A 103 8.40 16.32 6.17
N GLU A 104 8.13 17.56 5.75
CA GLU A 104 6.77 18.12 5.69
C GLU A 104 5.84 17.24 4.83
N ARG A 105 6.32 16.77 3.67
CA ARG A 105 5.57 15.86 2.81
C ARG A 105 5.26 14.53 3.50
N LEU A 106 6.23 13.95 4.21
CA LEU A 106 6.04 12.69 4.93
C LEU A 106 5.08 12.86 6.12
N GLU A 107 5.17 13.96 6.86
CA GLU A 107 4.21 14.31 7.92
C GLU A 107 2.79 14.43 7.37
N GLY A 108 2.62 15.07 6.21
CA GLY A 108 1.33 15.11 5.51
C GLY A 108 0.81 13.72 5.15
N GLN A 109 1.67 12.81 4.68
CA GLN A 109 1.28 11.42 4.39
C GLN A 109 0.87 10.65 5.64
N ILE A 110 1.57 10.84 6.77
CA ILE A 110 1.21 10.24 8.05
C ILE A 110 -0.18 10.70 8.48
N GLN A 111 -0.47 12.00 8.42
CA GLN A 111 -1.79 12.52 8.78
C GLN A 111 -2.91 11.96 7.90
N VAL A 112 -2.66 11.76 6.59
CA VAL A 112 -3.63 11.13 5.68
C VAL A 112 -3.85 9.67 6.09
N LYS A 113 -2.78 8.92 6.36
CA LYS A 113 -2.86 7.51 6.78
C LYS A 113 -3.59 7.36 8.11
N ASP A 114 -3.38 8.25 9.07
CA ASP A 114 -4.10 8.23 10.34
C ASP A 114 -5.61 8.44 10.15
N ARG A 115 -6.00 9.34 9.23
CA ARG A 115 -7.42 9.56 8.89
C ARG A 115 -8.02 8.35 8.16
N GLU A 116 -7.27 7.71 7.27
CA GLU A 116 -7.67 6.47 6.60
C GLU A 116 -7.90 5.34 7.62
N ILE A 117 -6.93 5.12 8.53
CA ILE A 117 -7.04 4.13 9.61
C ILE A 117 -8.28 4.40 10.45
N ALA A 118 -8.48 5.65 10.90
CA ALA A 118 -9.66 6.00 11.70
C ALA A 118 -10.98 5.77 10.96
N THR A 119 -10.99 5.91 9.64
CA THR A 119 -12.17 5.62 8.80
C THR A 119 -12.41 4.11 8.71
N ILE A 120 -11.37 3.34 8.38
CA ILE A 120 -11.44 1.88 8.30
C ILE A 120 -11.91 1.29 9.62
N THR A 121 -11.31 1.68 10.74
CA THR A 121 -11.69 1.19 12.08
C THR A 121 -13.17 1.48 12.40
N ARG A 122 -13.71 2.66 12.02
CA ARG A 122 -15.13 2.96 12.21
C ARG A 122 -16.02 2.08 11.33
N THR A 123 -15.63 1.86 10.07
CA THR A 123 -16.40 0.99 9.16
C THR A 123 -16.40 -0.45 9.62
N GLU A 124 -15.26 -0.94 10.12
CA GLU A 124 -15.10 -2.29 10.68
C GLU A 124 -15.92 -2.47 11.97
N ALA A 125 -15.93 -1.47 12.86
CA ALA A 125 -16.75 -1.51 14.07
C ALA A 125 -18.25 -1.59 13.72
N LYS A 126 -18.70 -0.83 12.72
CA LYS A 126 -20.08 -0.85 12.23
C LYS A 126 -20.45 -2.19 11.59
N SER A 127 -19.59 -2.74 10.72
CA SER A 127 -19.85 -4.04 10.10
C SER A 127 -19.87 -5.16 11.15
N THR A 128 -18.95 -5.14 12.11
CA THR A 128 -18.91 -6.07 13.24
C THR A 128 -20.19 -6.03 14.07
N ALA A 129 -20.71 -4.84 14.38
CA ALA A 129 -21.98 -4.70 15.09
C ALA A 129 -23.16 -5.26 14.28
N THR A 130 -23.16 -5.03 12.96
CA THR A 130 -24.19 -5.55 12.06
C THR A 130 -24.18 -7.07 11.99
N PHE A 131 -22.99 -7.69 11.89
CA PHE A 131 -22.86 -9.14 11.91
C PHE A 131 -23.27 -9.74 13.25
N LYS A 132 -22.92 -9.11 14.38
CA LYS A 132 -23.38 -9.56 15.70
C LYS A 132 -24.91 -9.56 15.79
N ALA A 133 -25.57 -8.49 15.33
CA ALA A 133 -27.02 -8.43 15.32
C ALA A 133 -27.66 -9.51 14.43
N GLN A 134 -27.06 -9.82 13.28
CA GLN A 134 -27.52 -10.92 12.41
C GLN A 134 -27.35 -12.29 13.07
N ILE A 135 -26.22 -12.53 13.75
CA ILE A 135 -25.97 -13.77 14.49
C ILE A 135 -27.02 -13.94 15.59
N GLU A 136 -27.31 -12.89 16.36
CA GLU A 136 -28.34 -12.92 17.41
C GLU A 136 -29.72 -13.22 16.82
N LYS A 137 -30.08 -12.62 15.68
CA LYS A 137 -31.35 -12.90 15.00
C LYS A 137 -31.46 -14.36 14.59
N LEU A 138 -30.41 -14.92 13.98
CA LEU A 138 -30.38 -16.33 13.58
C LEU A 138 -30.47 -17.27 14.79
N GLN A 139 -29.86 -16.91 15.92
CA GLN A 139 -29.99 -17.66 17.17
C GLN A 139 -31.43 -17.64 17.69
N GLN A 140 -32.12 -16.49 17.64
CA GLN A 140 -33.52 -16.38 18.03
C GLN A 140 -34.44 -17.21 17.12
N GLU A 141 -34.25 -17.14 15.81
CA GLU A 141 -35.01 -17.94 14.82
C GLU A 141 -34.81 -19.45 15.05
N ARG A 142 -33.56 -19.87 15.31
CA ARG A 142 -33.25 -21.26 15.69
C ARG A 142 -33.99 -21.67 16.96
N ASP A 143 -33.98 -20.85 18.00
CA ASP A 143 -34.64 -21.17 19.28
C ASP A 143 -36.16 -21.25 19.14
N GLU A 144 -36.75 -20.39 18.32
CA GLU A 144 -38.16 -20.43 17.99
C GLU A 144 -38.53 -21.68 17.20
N PHE A 145 -37.74 -22.03 16.18
CA PHE A 145 -37.92 -23.27 15.43
C PHE A 145 -37.82 -24.50 16.34
N GLN A 146 -36.84 -24.53 17.25
CA GLN A 146 -36.68 -25.62 18.21
C GLN A 146 -37.90 -25.73 19.14
N ARG A 147 -38.43 -24.61 19.65
CA ARG A 147 -39.68 -24.60 20.44
C ARG A 147 -40.86 -25.15 19.64
N MET A 148 -40.99 -24.75 18.38
CA MET A 148 -42.06 -25.20 17.49
C MET A 148 -41.98 -26.71 17.23
N VAL A 149 -40.79 -27.25 16.98
CA VAL A 149 -40.55 -28.68 16.79
C VAL A 149 -40.96 -29.48 18.03
N ILE A 150 -40.56 -29.03 19.21
CA ILE A 150 -40.95 -29.67 20.48
C ILE A 150 -42.48 -29.64 20.66
N GLY A 151 -43.11 -28.49 20.42
CA GLY A 151 -44.56 -28.35 20.49
C GLY A 151 -45.30 -29.25 19.49
N ASN A 152 -44.83 -29.32 18.25
CA ASN A 152 -45.41 -30.19 17.22
C ASN A 152 -45.29 -31.67 17.60
N GLN A 153 -44.13 -32.08 18.13
CA GLN A 153 -43.91 -33.45 18.60
C GLN A 153 -44.87 -33.81 19.76
N GLN A 154 -45.14 -32.87 20.67
CA GLN A 154 -46.11 -33.05 21.75
C GLN A 154 -47.53 -33.21 21.22
N VAL A 155 -47.97 -32.35 20.30
CA VAL A 155 -49.30 -32.44 19.66
C VAL A 155 -49.45 -33.75 18.90
N ARG A 156 -48.43 -34.18 18.14
CA ARG A 156 -48.44 -35.46 17.43
C ARG A 156 -48.61 -36.63 18.39
N THR A 157 -47.91 -36.60 19.52
CA THR A 157 -48.03 -37.62 20.57
C THR A 157 -49.46 -37.65 21.13
N GLN A 158 -50.04 -36.49 21.42
CA GLN A 158 -51.42 -36.37 21.90
C GLN A 158 -52.45 -36.91 20.88
N GLN A 159 -52.30 -36.56 19.60
CA GLN A 159 -53.16 -37.07 18.52
C GLN A 159 -53.09 -38.59 18.39
N ILE A 160 -51.90 -39.18 18.52
CA ILE A 160 -51.73 -40.64 18.53
C ILE A 160 -52.51 -41.27 19.68
N HIS A 161 -52.46 -40.69 20.88
CA HIS A 161 -53.21 -41.20 22.04
C HIS A 161 -54.72 -41.09 21.85
N GLU A 162 -55.21 -39.95 21.34
CA GLU A 162 -56.64 -39.77 21.05
C GLU A 162 -57.14 -40.73 19.97
N THR A 163 -56.35 -40.94 18.91
CA THR A 163 -56.68 -41.88 17.83
C THR A 163 -56.78 -43.30 18.38
N LYS A 164 -55.79 -43.76 19.17
CA LYS A 164 -55.84 -45.06 19.84
C LYS A 164 -57.03 -45.23 20.78
N LYS A 165 -57.46 -44.15 21.44
CA LYS A 165 -58.67 -44.18 22.28
C LYS A 165 -59.92 -44.40 21.43
N LYS A 166 -60.07 -43.64 20.34
CA LYS A 166 -61.19 -43.79 19.39
C LYS A 166 -61.20 -45.16 18.72
N GLU A 167 -60.04 -45.71 18.33
CA GLU A 167 -59.92 -47.07 17.80
C GLU A 167 -60.44 -48.12 18.78
N LYS A 168 -60.10 -47.99 20.08
CA LYS A 168 -60.62 -48.90 21.12
C LYS A 168 -62.14 -48.78 21.29
N GLU A 169 -62.70 -47.57 21.21
CA GLU A 169 -64.15 -47.36 21.27
C GLU A 169 -64.85 -47.90 20.02
N TYR A 170 -64.25 -47.73 18.85
CA TYR A 170 -64.74 -48.28 17.59
C TYR A 170 -64.76 -49.82 17.62
N MET A 171 -63.69 -50.46 18.10
CA MET A 171 -63.65 -51.91 18.29
C MET A 171 -64.78 -52.40 19.20
N LYS A 172 -65.02 -51.73 20.34
CA LYS A 172 -66.15 -52.08 21.25
C LYS A 172 -67.51 -51.90 20.58
N LEU A 173 -67.70 -50.84 19.78
CA LEU A 173 -68.95 -50.60 19.07
C LEU A 173 -69.18 -51.63 17.97
N GLN A 174 -68.11 -51.98 17.25
CA GLN A 174 -68.11 -53.02 16.23
C GLN A 174 -68.45 -54.40 16.82
N GLU A 175 -67.90 -54.73 18.00
CA GLU A 175 -68.26 -55.94 18.75
C GLU A 175 -69.75 -55.96 19.13
N ARG A 176 -70.28 -54.85 19.68
CA ARG A 176 -71.72 -54.73 20.00
C ARG A 176 -72.61 -54.86 18.77
N LEU A 177 -72.25 -54.23 17.66
CA LEU A 177 -73.00 -54.34 16.41
C LEU A 177 -73.03 -55.79 15.91
N ASN A 178 -71.89 -56.48 15.94
CA ASN A 178 -71.82 -57.89 15.58
C ASN A 178 -72.66 -58.76 16.52
N GLN A 179 -72.69 -58.45 17.81
CA GLN A 179 -73.54 -59.11 18.79
C GLN A 179 -75.03 -58.93 18.44
N VAL A 180 -75.49 -57.70 18.20
CA VAL A 180 -76.87 -57.41 17.78
C VAL A 180 -77.23 -58.08 16.45
N LEU A 181 -76.31 -58.09 15.47
CA LEU A 181 -76.53 -58.77 14.19
C LEU A 181 -76.65 -60.28 14.36
N ASN A 182 -75.86 -60.89 15.25
CA ASN A 182 -75.95 -62.31 15.56
C ASN A 182 -77.21 -62.66 16.36
N GLU A 183 -77.61 -61.81 17.31
CA GLU A 183 -78.90 -61.92 18.03
C GLU A 183 -80.06 -61.84 17.03
N LYS A 184 -80.05 -60.87 16.11
CA LYS A 184 -81.04 -60.75 15.03
C LYS A 184 -81.06 -61.96 14.09
N LYS A 185 -79.91 -62.56 13.77
CA LYS A 185 -79.84 -63.83 13.00
C LYS A 185 -80.42 -65.01 13.78
N LYS A 186 -80.31 -65.01 15.11
CA LYS A 186 -80.85 -66.05 15.99
C LYS A 186 -82.37 -65.88 16.19
N GLU A 187 -82.84 -64.64 16.24
CA GLU A 187 -84.27 -64.27 16.29
C GLU A 187 -84.96 -64.47 14.92
N SER A 188 -84.23 -64.33 13.81
CA SER A 188 -84.71 -64.60 12.45
C SER A 188 -85.05 -66.09 12.18
N ARG A 189 -84.81 -67.01 13.12
CA ARG A 189 -85.38 -68.37 13.07
C ARG A 189 -86.81 -68.46 13.62
N SER A 190 -87.38 -67.37 14.10
CA SER A 190 -88.77 -67.29 14.57
C SER A 190 -89.42 -65.98 14.16
N GLY A 191 -90.18 -66.03 13.06
CA GLY A 191 -91.44 -65.28 12.97
C GLY A 191 -91.39 -63.88 12.35
N MET A 192 -92.05 -63.80 11.19
CA MET A 192 -92.84 -62.68 10.68
C MET A 192 -92.09 -61.48 10.07
N GLU A 193 -91.99 -61.55 8.74
CA GLU A 193 -91.62 -60.45 7.86
C GLU A 193 -92.78 -59.45 7.75
N ILE A 194 -92.61 -58.27 8.36
CA ILE A 194 -93.48 -57.12 8.14
C ILE A 194 -92.82 -56.26 7.06
N MET A 195 -93.27 -56.46 5.82
CA MET A 195 -93.21 -55.45 4.77
C MET A 195 -94.01 -54.23 5.25
N ASN A 196 -93.34 -53.09 5.41
CA ASN A 196 -94.02 -51.82 5.13
C ASN A 196 -93.05 -50.76 4.64
N LEU A 197 -93.54 -50.09 3.59
CA LEU A 197 -92.95 -48.94 2.95
C LEU A 197 -92.77 -47.83 3.98
N LEU A 198 -91.54 -47.31 4.11
CA LEU A 198 -91.35 -45.92 4.50
C LEU A 198 -90.46 -45.22 3.47
N GLN A 199 -91.15 -44.49 2.61
CA GLN A 199 -90.77 -43.24 1.96
C GLN A 199 -89.34 -42.76 2.26
N LYS A 200 -88.48 -42.85 1.25
CA LYS A 200 -87.34 -41.93 1.14
C LYS A 200 -87.90 -40.54 0.89
N GLU A 201 -88.15 -39.80 1.97
CA GLU A 201 -88.19 -38.34 1.89
C GLU A 201 -86.84 -37.85 1.39
N GLY A 202 -86.82 -37.45 0.12
CA GLY A 202 -86.29 -36.17 -0.32
C GLY A 202 -85.03 -35.66 0.35
N ARG A 203 -83.96 -36.46 0.44
CA ARG A 203 -82.62 -35.87 0.43
C ARG A 203 -82.48 -35.18 -0.91
N GLN A 204 -82.36 -33.86 -0.87
CA GLN A 204 -82.02 -33.04 -2.03
C GLN A 204 -80.89 -33.69 -2.79
N ARG A 205 -81.23 -34.20 -3.97
CA ARG A 205 -80.28 -34.61 -4.99
C ARG A 205 -79.60 -33.32 -5.42
N GLY A 206 -78.32 -33.17 -5.08
CA GLY A 206 -77.54 -32.00 -5.47
C GLY A 206 -77.71 -31.74 -6.96
N THR A 207 -78.22 -30.56 -7.29
CA THR A 207 -78.32 -30.07 -8.66
C THR A 207 -76.91 -30.11 -9.26
N TRP A 208 -76.67 -30.97 -10.24
CA TRP A 208 -75.43 -30.99 -11.00
C TRP A 208 -75.39 -29.73 -11.87
N ASN A 209 -74.91 -28.63 -11.28
CA ASN A 209 -74.69 -27.38 -12.00
C ASN A 209 -73.33 -27.45 -12.71
N GLY A 210 -73.29 -28.00 -13.93
CA GLY A 210 -72.10 -27.96 -14.79
C GLY A 210 -71.56 -26.54 -15.03
N LYS A 211 -72.42 -25.53 -14.99
CA LYS A 211 -72.03 -24.10 -15.08
C LYS A 211 -71.11 -23.63 -13.94
N LYS A 212 -71.15 -24.24 -12.75
CA LYS A 212 -70.23 -23.89 -11.64
C LYS A 212 -68.86 -24.55 -11.83
N ALA A 213 -68.81 -25.79 -12.29
CA ALA A 213 -67.57 -26.51 -12.54
C ALA A 213 -66.73 -25.84 -13.65
N ASP A 214 -67.36 -25.37 -14.72
CA ASP A 214 -66.67 -24.63 -15.78
C ASP A 214 -66.17 -23.27 -15.28
N ASN A 215 -66.98 -22.54 -14.51
CA ASN A 215 -66.59 -21.26 -13.92
C ASN A 215 -65.40 -21.39 -12.96
N ASP A 216 -65.41 -22.43 -12.12
CA ASP A 216 -64.29 -22.77 -11.22
C ASP A 216 -63.04 -23.20 -12.00
N PHE A 217 -63.19 -23.82 -13.17
CA PHE A 217 -62.08 -24.20 -14.04
C PHE A 217 -61.44 -22.98 -14.71
N TYR A 218 -62.25 -22.08 -15.30
CA TYR A 218 -61.75 -20.81 -15.83
C TYR A 218 -61.08 -19.97 -14.73
N LYS A 219 -61.67 -19.93 -13.54
CA LYS A 219 -61.09 -19.25 -12.39
C LYS A 219 -59.73 -19.82 -12.00
N LYS A 220 -59.58 -21.15 -11.90
CA LYS A 220 -58.29 -21.79 -11.61
C LYS A 220 -57.23 -21.47 -12.67
N ILE A 221 -57.61 -21.40 -13.95
CA ILE A 221 -56.68 -21.03 -15.02
C ILE A 221 -56.24 -19.57 -14.83
N VAL A 222 -57.18 -18.65 -14.61
CA VAL A 222 -56.87 -17.24 -14.38
C VAL A 222 -56.01 -17.06 -13.12
N ASP A 223 -56.37 -17.68 -12.00
CA ASP A 223 -55.61 -17.64 -10.74
C ASP A 223 -54.18 -18.17 -10.94
N ALA A 224 -54.00 -19.25 -11.73
CA ALA A 224 -52.68 -19.79 -12.05
C ALA A 224 -51.85 -18.84 -12.95
N TYR A 225 -52.49 -18.20 -13.92
CA TYR A 225 -51.83 -17.18 -14.76
C TYR A 225 -51.47 -15.93 -13.94
N GLU A 226 -52.34 -15.48 -13.04
CA GLU A 226 -52.08 -14.34 -12.14
C GLU A 226 -50.93 -14.66 -11.19
N THR A 227 -50.93 -15.85 -10.59
CA THR A 227 -49.83 -16.32 -9.72
C THR A 227 -48.50 -16.31 -10.49
N LYS A 228 -48.49 -16.90 -11.68
CA LYS A 228 -47.29 -16.92 -12.54
C LYS A 228 -46.84 -15.51 -12.96
N ASN A 229 -47.78 -14.61 -13.21
CA ASN A 229 -47.46 -13.22 -13.56
C ASN A 229 -46.89 -12.45 -12.37
N GLN A 230 -47.38 -12.70 -11.15
CA GLN A 230 -46.82 -12.16 -9.92
C GLN A 230 -45.40 -12.67 -9.67
N GLU A 231 -45.17 -13.98 -9.83
CA GLU A 231 -43.83 -14.59 -9.74
C GLU A 231 -42.87 -13.96 -10.76
N LEU A 232 -43.28 -13.82 -12.03
CA LEU A 232 -42.48 -13.16 -13.06
C LEU A 232 -42.16 -11.70 -12.72
N MET A 233 -43.13 -10.94 -12.19
CA MET A 233 -42.89 -9.56 -11.77
C MET A 233 -41.94 -9.49 -10.58
N GLN A 234 -42.03 -10.43 -9.64
CA GLN A 234 -41.13 -10.53 -8.50
C GLN A 234 -39.70 -10.85 -8.96
N GLU A 235 -39.50 -11.90 -9.76
CA GLU A 235 -38.19 -12.28 -10.31
C GLU A 235 -37.56 -11.13 -11.11
N ASN A 236 -38.36 -10.40 -11.90
CA ASN A 236 -37.88 -9.23 -12.64
C ASN A 236 -37.43 -8.10 -11.70
N GLY A 237 -38.16 -7.89 -10.60
CA GLY A 237 -37.79 -6.96 -9.54
C GLY A 237 -36.45 -7.34 -8.88
N ASP A 238 -36.28 -8.61 -8.53
CA ASP A 238 -35.06 -9.14 -7.93
C ASP A 238 -33.86 -9.04 -8.89
N LEU A 239 -34.07 -9.34 -10.18
CA LEU A 239 -33.05 -9.17 -11.22
C LEU A 239 -32.61 -7.71 -11.38
N LYS A 240 -33.55 -6.77 -11.36
CA LYS A 240 -33.23 -5.33 -11.39
C LYS A 240 -32.44 -4.90 -10.16
N ALA A 241 -32.81 -5.39 -8.98
CA ALA A 241 -32.08 -5.10 -7.75
C ALA A 241 -30.64 -5.66 -7.80
N LEU A 242 -30.47 -6.90 -8.28
CA LEU A 242 -29.17 -7.53 -8.44
C LEU A 242 -28.28 -6.77 -9.44
N LEU A 243 -28.84 -6.37 -10.60
CA LEU A 243 -28.11 -5.58 -11.58
C LEU A 243 -27.69 -4.21 -11.04
N ARG A 244 -28.53 -3.55 -10.24
CA ARG A 244 -28.16 -2.30 -9.55
C ARG A 244 -27.02 -2.51 -8.57
N SER A 245 -27.08 -3.58 -7.77
CA SER A 245 -26.01 -3.94 -6.84
C SER A 245 -24.69 -4.14 -7.59
N MET A 246 -24.70 -4.97 -8.64
CA MET A 246 -23.51 -5.19 -9.46
C MET A 246 -22.99 -3.90 -10.09
N GLN A 247 -23.87 -2.98 -10.52
CA GLN A 247 -23.43 -1.71 -11.09
C GLN A 247 -22.75 -0.80 -10.04
N VAL A 248 -23.15 -0.87 -8.77
CA VAL A 248 -22.47 -0.19 -7.67
C VAL A 248 -21.12 -0.86 -7.40
N ASP A 249 -21.08 -2.19 -7.27
CA ASP A 249 -19.83 -2.93 -7.02
C ASP A 249 -18.79 -2.69 -8.12
N MET A 250 -19.21 -2.71 -9.39
CA MET A 250 -18.34 -2.42 -10.54
C MET A 250 -17.85 -0.97 -10.52
N ARG A 251 -18.68 -0.02 -10.10
CA ARG A 251 -18.29 1.40 -9.96
C ARG A 251 -17.24 1.55 -8.88
N ASP A 252 -17.48 0.98 -7.71
CA ASP A 252 -16.56 1.05 -6.58
C ASP A 252 -15.24 0.38 -6.93
N PHE A 253 -15.28 -0.76 -7.64
CA PHE A 253 -14.08 -1.40 -8.15
C PHE A 253 -13.31 -0.47 -9.09
N ILE A 254 -13.95 0.10 -10.12
CA ILE A 254 -13.28 0.99 -11.09
C ILE A 254 -12.74 2.26 -10.42
N ASN A 255 -13.48 2.84 -9.49
CA ASN A 255 -13.14 4.10 -8.83
C ASN A 255 -12.27 3.93 -7.58
N ALA A 256 -11.97 2.69 -7.16
CA ALA A 256 -11.10 2.44 -6.02
C ALA A 256 -9.72 3.09 -6.29
N PRO A 257 -9.21 3.93 -5.38
CA PRO A 257 -7.94 4.62 -5.56
C PRO A 257 -6.77 3.63 -5.38
N ASN A 258 -6.56 2.76 -6.36
CA ASN A 258 -5.31 2.03 -6.49
C ASN A 258 -4.36 2.92 -7.26
N GLY A 259 -3.37 3.45 -6.54
CA GLY A 259 -2.44 4.48 -6.99
C GLY A 259 -1.83 4.20 -8.36
N LEU A 260 -2.40 4.83 -9.38
CA LEU A 260 -1.69 5.43 -10.50
C LEU A 260 -2.67 6.38 -11.20
N SER A 261 -2.77 7.60 -10.68
CA SER A 261 -3.30 8.69 -11.49
C SER A 261 -2.32 8.94 -12.62
N LYS A 262 -2.67 8.56 -13.85
CA LYS A 262 -2.10 9.19 -15.05
C LYS A 262 -3.21 9.61 -15.99
N VAL A 263 -3.49 10.91 -15.89
CA VAL A 263 -3.63 11.85 -17.00
C VAL A 263 -3.38 11.19 -18.38
N SER A 264 -4.46 10.98 -19.12
CA SER A 264 -4.49 11.17 -20.58
C SER A 264 -5.94 11.27 -21.04
N ALA A 265 -6.52 12.46 -20.88
CA ALA A 265 -7.68 12.89 -21.68
C ALA A 265 -7.78 14.41 -21.62
N ALA A 266 -6.86 15.09 -22.30
CA ALA A 266 -7.13 16.43 -22.81
C ALA A 266 -7.48 16.29 -24.29
N VAL A 267 -8.44 17.11 -24.73
CA VAL A 267 -8.93 17.31 -26.12
C VAL A 267 -10.13 16.43 -26.52
N ASN A 268 -11.35 16.73 -26.03
CA ASN A 268 -12.23 17.75 -26.63
C ASN A 268 -13.63 17.82 -25.98
N GLU A 269 -13.97 19.05 -25.59
CA GLU A 269 -15.26 19.71 -25.36
C GLU A 269 -16.57 18.92 -25.11
N GLY A 270 -17.19 19.24 -23.96
CA GLY A 270 -18.60 19.59 -23.94
C GLY A 270 -19.59 18.62 -23.29
N ALA A 271 -19.46 18.34 -21.99
CA ALA A 271 -20.61 18.15 -21.11
C ALA A 271 -20.17 18.11 -19.64
N ASP A 272 -20.67 19.10 -18.90
CA ASP A 272 -20.69 19.14 -17.44
C ASP A 272 -21.35 17.87 -16.89
N ALA A 273 -20.53 16.96 -16.35
CA ALA A 273 -20.96 15.67 -15.82
C ALA A 273 -20.62 15.59 -14.33
N ASP A 274 -21.47 16.23 -13.53
CA ASP A 274 -21.66 15.94 -12.12
C ASP A 274 -21.77 14.40 -11.93
N PRO A 275 -20.85 13.75 -11.19
CA PRO A 275 -20.71 12.29 -11.13
C PRO A 275 -21.86 11.58 -10.39
N ALA A 276 -22.85 12.33 -9.89
CA ALA A 276 -24.06 11.82 -9.27
C ALA A 276 -25.24 11.59 -10.24
N ARG A 277 -25.12 11.94 -11.53
CA ARG A 277 -26.28 11.93 -12.42
C ARG A 277 -26.56 10.56 -13.05
N SER A 278 -27.73 10.01 -12.74
CA SER A 278 -28.43 9.03 -13.58
C SER A 278 -28.39 9.51 -15.06
N PRO A 279 -28.15 8.62 -16.04
CA PRO A 279 -28.05 8.99 -17.47
C PRO A 279 -29.27 9.73 -18.02
N PHE A 280 -30.37 9.75 -17.27
CA PHE A 280 -31.49 10.65 -17.47
C PHE A 280 -31.59 11.57 -16.27
N GLY A 281 -31.27 12.86 -16.46
CA GLY A 281 -31.36 13.88 -15.42
C GLY A 281 -32.66 13.81 -14.62
N GLY A 282 -32.59 13.16 -13.45
CA GLY A 282 -33.57 13.24 -12.37
C GLY A 282 -35.00 12.74 -12.62
N ARG A 283 -35.30 11.90 -13.63
CA ARG A 283 -36.71 11.47 -13.83
C ARG A 283 -37.02 9.99 -13.90
N THR A 284 -36.13 9.10 -14.32
CA THR A 284 -36.36 7.64 -14.29
C THR A 284 -35.02 6.89 -14.38
N ASP A 285 -34.76 5.91 -13.52
CA ASP A 285 -33.57 5.05 -13.59
C ASP A 285 -33.63 4.16 -14.85
N VAL A 286 -32.47 3.83 -15.44
CA VAL A 286 -32.40 3.00 -16.66
C VAL A 286 -33.06 1.63 -16.45
N PHE A 287 -33.01 1.12 -15.22
CA PHE A 287 -33.65 -0.14 -14.83
C PHE A 287 -35.16 -0.03 -14.58
N ASP A 288 -35.71 1.18 -14.44
CA ASP A 288 -37.15 1.41 -14.26
C ASP A 288 -37.89 1.57 -15.60
N LEU A 289 -37.18 1.72 -16.71
CA LEU A 289 -37.76 1.76 -18.05
C LEU A 289 -38.25 0.37 -18.50
N PRO A 290 -39.26 0.30 -19.39
CA PRO A 290 -39.64 -0.94 -20.06
C PRO A 290 -38.41 -1.58 -20.72
N PHE A 291 -38.26 -2.90 -20.55
CA PHE A 291 -37.03 -3.60 -20.94
C PHE A 291 -36.60 -3.34 -22.39
N HIS A 292 -37.54 -3.34 -23.34
CA HIS A 292 -37.25 -3.08 -24.75
C HIS A 292 -36.66 -1.68 -25.02
N MET A 293 -36.91 -0.69 -24.16
CA MET A 293 -36.36 0.66 -24.27
C MET A 293 -35.01 0.81 -23.55
N ALA A 294 -34.76 -0.02 -22.55
CA ALA A 294 -33.55 0.02 -21.73
C ALA A 294 -32.47 -0.96 -22.18
N ARG A 295 -32.84 -2.02 -22.91
CA ARG A 295 -31.99 -3.15 -23.28
C ARG A 295 -30.63 -2.72 -23.83
N ASP A 296 -30.65 -1.91 -24.89
CA ASP A 296 -29.42 -1.55 -25.61
C ASP A 296 -28.50 -0.69 -24.72
N LYS A 297 -29.09 0.20 -23.91
CA LYS A 297 -28.34 1.05 -22.96
C LYS A 297 -27.70 0.24 -21.84
N ILE A 298 -28.42 -0.74 -21.30
CA ILE A 298 -27.90 -1.64 -20.27
C ILE A 298 -26.77 -2.49 -20.87
N GLU A 299 -26.98 -3.04 -22.06
CA GLU A 299 -25.98 -3.85 -22.75
C GLU A 299 -24.69 -3.06 -23.05
N GLU A 300 -24.81 -1.87 -23.64
CA GLU A 300 -23.67 -1.01 -23.96
C GLU A 300 -22.90 -0.59 -22.69
N SER A 301 -23.62 -0.21 -21.63
CA SER A 301 -23.04 0.15 -20.33
C SER A 301 -22.24 -1.01 -19.72
N LEU A 302 -22.77 -2.24 -19.78
CA LEU A 302 -22.09 -3.43 -19.27
C LEU A 302 -20.87 -3.79 -20.13
N ARG A 303 -20.99 -3.76 -21.47
CA ARG A 303 -19.87 -4.02 -22.38
C ARG A 303 -18.72 -3.04 -22.16
N THR A 304 -19.03 -1.76 -22.02
CA THR A 304 -18.02 -0.70 -21.80
C THR A 304 -17.32 -0.89 -20.45
N LYS A 305 -18.07 -1.17 -19.38
CA LYS A 305 -17.49 -1.42 -18.05
C LYS A 305 -16.64 -2.69 -18.02
N MET A 306 -17.08 -3.75 -18.70
CA MET A 306 -16.31 -4.98 -18.82
C MET A 306 -14.98 -4.77 -19.57
N ALA A 307 -14.99 -3.97 -20.64
CA ALA A 307 -13.77 -3.59 -21.35
C ALA A 307 -12.80 -2.82 -20.42
N SER A 308 -13.32 -1.86 -19.65
CA SER A 308 -12.54 -1.08 -18.69
C SER A 308 -11.92 -1.96 -17.59
N ILE A 309 -12.68 -2.93 -17.06
CA ILE A 309 -12.19 -3.89 -16.07
C ILE A 309 -11.08 -4.75 -16.66
N LYS A 310 -11.27 -5.25 -17.88
CA LYS A 310 -10.27 -6.07 -18.57
C LYS A 310 -8.95 -5.31 -18.77
N GLU A 311 -9.02 -4.05 -19.18
CA GLU A 311 -7.85 -3.19 -19.33
C GLU A 311 -7.11 -2.98 -18.00
N ARG A 312 -7.84 -2.65 -16.93
CA ARG A 312 -7.23 -2.49 -15.59
C ARG A 312 -6.59 -3.77 -15.08
N MET A 313 -7.19 -4.94 -15.35
CA MET A 313 -6.64 -6.23 -14.96
C MET A 313 -5.30 -6.51 -15.65
N VAL A 314 -5.18 -6.15 -16.93
CA VAL A 314 -3.91 -6.24 -17.67
C VAL A 314 -2.87 -5.30 -17.06
N GLN A 315 -3.23 -4.05 -16.78
CA GLN A 315 -2.32 -3.08 -16.14
C GLN A 315 -1.82 -3.56 -14.77
N LEU A 316 -2.69 -4.16 -13.95
CA LEU A 316 -2.30 -4.73 -12.66
C LEU A 316 -1.35 -5.92 -12.81
N GLN A 317 -1.58 -6.77 -13.81
CA GLN A 317 -0.70 -7.90 -14.10
C GLN A 317 0.69 -7.45 -14.57
N ASP A 318 0.75 -6.39 -15.39
CA ASP A 318 2.01 -5.82 -15.85
C ASP A 318 2.76 -5.11 -14.72
N ALA A 319 2.04 -4.38 -13.86
CA ALA A 319 2.62 -3.77 -12.66
C ALA A 319 3.17 -4.81 -11.68
N GLN A 320 2.48 -5.94 -11.52
CA GLN A 320 2.93 -7.06 -10.69
C GLN A 320 4.22 -7.69 -11.24
N LYS A 321 4.29 -7.95 -12.55
CA LYS A 321 5.51 -8.45 -13.20
C LYS A 321 6.66 -7.45 -13.07
N GLY A 322 6.39 -6.16 -13.24
CA GLY A 322 7.39 -5.11 -13.04
C GLY A 322 7.93 -5.09 -11.60
N ALA A 323 7.05 -5.23 -10.61
CA ALA A 323 7.42 -5.28 -9.20
C ALA A 323 8.27 -6.52 -8.86
N GLU A 324 7.93 -7.69 -9.44
CA GLU A 324 8.69 -8.94 -9.28
C GLU A 324 10.13 -8.81 -9.81
N VAL A 325 10.29 -8.27 -11.02
CA VAL A 325 11.62 -8.00 -11.61
C VAL A 325 12.42 -7.01 -10.77
N THR A 326 11.79 -5.96 -10.24
CA THR A 326 12.50 -5.02 -9.35
C THR A 326 12.92 -5.66 -8.03
N SER A 327 12.10 -6.59 -7.49
CA SER A 327 12.43 -7.32 -6.27
C SER A 327 13.64 -8.23 -6.47
N GLU A 328 13.64 -9.00 -7.57
CA GLU A 328 14.77 -9.87 -7.93
C GLU A 328 16.06 -9.07 -8.14
N ALA A 329 15.98 -7.89 -8.78
CA ALA A 329 17.12 -7.00 -8.94
C ALA A 329 17.67 -6.50 -7.59
N THR A 330 16.81 -6.12 -6.65
CA THR A 330 17.24 -5.70 -5.31
C THR A 330 17.84 -6.83 -4.48
N GLU A 331 17.34 -8.06 -4.63
CA GLU A 331 17.91 -9.23 -3.96
C GLU A 331 19.30 -9.56 -4.50
N ARG A 332 19.47 -9.47 -5.83
CA ARG A 332 20.76 -9.65 -6.49
C ARG A 332 21.79 -8.59 -6.06
N GLU A 333 21.35 -7.35 -5.87
CA GLU A 333 22.20 -6.26 -5.37
C GLU A 333 22.73 -6.57 -3.96
N LEU A 334 21.85 -6.99 -3.05
CA LEU A 334 22.23 -7.38 -1.68
C LEU A 334 23.21 -8.58 -1.65
N GLU A 335 23.03 -9.56 -2.54
CA GLU A 335 23.98 -10.68 -2.67
C GLU A 335 25.37 -10.22 -3.12
N LEU A 336 25.43 -9.29 -4.08
CA LEU A 336 26.70 -8.74 -4.56
C LEU A 336 27.39 -7.88 -3.49
N GLU A 337 26.64 -7.12 -2.69
CA GLU A 337 27.18 -6.40 -1.54
C GLU A 337 27.80 -7.36 -0.51
N ALA A 338 27.14 -8.48 -0.21
CA ALA A 338 27.67 -9.49 0.70
C ALA A 338 28.98 -10.12 0.17
N GLN A 339 29.03 -10.45 -1.12
CA GLN A 339 30.25 -10.97 -1.77
C GLN A 339 31.41 -9.96 -1.74
N LEU A 340 31.12 -8.67 -1.94
CA LEU A 340 32.13 -7.62 -1.83
C LEU A 340 32.70 -7.49 -0.41
N VAL A 341 31.87 -7.64 0.61
CA VAL A 341 32.31 -7.63 2.01
C VAL A 341 33.25 -8.81 2.28
N GLU A 342 32.89 -10.01 1.81
CA GLU A 342 33.73 -11.20 1.94
C GLU A 342 35.08 -11.03 1.21
N ALA A 343 35.05 -10.55 -0.03
CA ALA A 343 36.27 -10.28 -0.80
C ALA A 343 37.19 -9.26 -0.10
N ARG A 344 36.62 -8.21 0.50
CA ARG A 344 37.39 -7.23 1.30
C ARG A 344 38.05 -7.87 2.51
N SER A 345 37.34 -8.77 3.20
CA SER A 345 37.90 -9.51 4.34
C SER A 345 39.09 -10.37 3.92
N ILE A 346 38.97 -11.11 2.81
CA ILE A 346 40.05 -11.94 2.28
C ILE A 346 41.28 -11.09 1.92
N ILE A 347 41.08 -9.96 1.22
CA ILE A 347 42.16 -9.05 0.85
C ILE A 347 42.86 -8.50 2.12
N GLN A 348 42.09 -8.13 3.14
CA GLN A 348 42.64 -7.61 4.38
C GLN A 348 43.47 -8.66 5.14
N GLU A 349 43.02 -9.92 5.13
CA GLU A 349 43.77 -11.04 5.71
C GLU A 349 45.06 -11.30 4.94
N GLN A 350 45.00 -11.33 3.60
CA GLN A 350 46.18 -11.48 2.74
C GLN A 350 47.19 -10.35 2.99
N ALA A 351 46.74 -9.10 3.06
CA ALA A 351 47.60 -7.95 3.38
C ALA A 351 48.27 -8.10 4.76
N SER A 352 47.52 -8.55 5.77
CA SER A 352 48.06 -8.81 7.11
C SER A 352 49.14 -9.91 7.11
N ILE A 353 48.92 -10.99 6.36
CA ILE A 353 49.90 -12.07 6.19
C ILE A 353 51.15 -11.55 5.49
N MET A 354 51.00 -10.75 4.43
CA MET A 354 52.11 -10.13 3.71
C MET A 354 52.93 -9.20 4.62
N SER A 355 52.27 -8.31 5.38
CA SER A 355 52.97 -7.43 6.32
C SER A 355 53.74 -8.21 7.39
N LYS A 356 53.21 -9.34 7.87
CA LYS A 356 53.92 -10.23 8.81
C LYS A 356 55.14 -10.90 8.19
N HIS A 357 55.12 -11.23 6.90
CA HIS A 357 56.27 -11.82 6.20
C HIS A 357 57.35 -10.78 5.94
N ILE A 358 56.97 -9.57 5.53
CA ILE A 358 57.90 -8.43 5.37
C ILE A 358 58.59 -8.11 6.71
N ALA A 359 57.82 -8.01 7.80
CA ALA A 359 58.38 -7.75 9.14
C ALA A 359 59.26 -8.89 9.70
N LYS A 360 59.07 -10.14 9.23
CA LYS A 360 59.95 -11.27 9.57
C LYS A 360 61.25 -11.26 8.74
N SER A 361 61.20 -10.77 7.51
CA SER A 361 62.36 -10.62 6.63
C SER A 361 63.34 -9.54 7.13
N GLU A 362 62.85 -8.52 7.84
CA GLU A 362 63.65 -7.38 8.33
C GLU A 362 64.32 -7.57 9.70
N ARG A 363 64.22 -8.75 10.36
CA ARG A 363 64.97 -9.00 11.61
C ARG A 363 66.45 -9.32 11.32
N PRO A 364 67.43 -8.53 11.81
CA PRO A 364 68.84 -8.76 11.50
C PRO A 364 69.37 -9.96 12.31
N ARG A 365 69.92 -10.96 11.62
CA ARG A 365 70.83 -11.95 12.23
C ARG A 365 72.15 -11.23 12.58
N ASN A 366 72.34 -10.91 13.85
CA ASN A 366 73.68 -10.63 14.36
C ASN A 366 74.47 -11.93 14.48
N LEU A 367 75.59 -12.05 13.76
CA LEU A 367 76.82 -12.73 14.19
C LEU A 367 77.96 -12.36 13.21
N ASN A 368 79.04 -11.83 13.80
CA ASN A 368 80.32 -11.45 13.17
C ASN A 368 80.96 -12.56 12.32
N GLY A 369 81.66 -12.17 11.24
CA GLY A 369 82.67 -13.05 10.61
C GLY A 369 83.16 -12.65 9.21
N HIS A 370 84.05 -11.66 9.14
CA HIS A 370 85.28 -11.61 8.32
C HIS A 370 85.28 -11.90 6.78
N PHE A 371 85.67 -10.84 6.04
CA PHE A 371 86.62 -10.77 4.92
C PHE A 371 86.33 -11.36 3.51
N ASN A 372 86.36 -10.42 2.55
CA ASN A 372 86.97 -10.45 1.21
C ASN A 372 86.28 -11.10 -0.01
N SER A 373 85.93 -10.22 -0.95
CA SER A 373 86.49 -10.13 -2.32
C SER A 373 85.47 -10.20 -3.45
N SER A 374 85.39 -9.07 -4.17
CA SER A 374 85.24 -8.92 -5.62
C SER A 374 84.10 -9.65 -6.33
N ARG A 375 83.15 -8.88 -6.89
CA ARG A 375 82.91 -8.80 -8.34
C ARG A 375 81.80 -7.78 -8.62
N GLU A 376 82.16 -6.67 -9.27
CA GLU A 376 81.21 -5.81 -9.97
C GLU A 376 80.47 -6.62 -11.03
N GLY A 377 79.14 -6.55 -10.99
CA GLY A 377 78.23 -6.99 -12.03
C GLY A 377 77.01 -6.10 -11.95
N GLY A 378 76.90 -5.14 -12.87
CA GLY A 378 75.72 -4.30 -12.99
C GLY A 378 74.50 -5.11 -13.39
N MET A 379 73.35 -4.74 -12.82
CA MET A 379 72.01 -4.69 -13.41
C MET A 379 71.03 -4.36 -12.27
N GLN A 380 70.75 -3.07 -12.06
CA GLN A 380 69.52 -2.64 -11.39
C GLN A 380 68.44 -2.59 -12.47
N LEU A 381 67.73 -3.68 -12.64
CA LEU A 381 66.47 -3.73 -13.37
C LEU A 381 65.59 -4.80 -12.71
N ASN A 382 64.32 -4.42 -12.50
CA ASN A 382 63.15 -5.29 -12.34
C ASN A 382 62.73 -5.67 -10.92
N GLU A 383 62.01 -4.75 -10.27
CA GLU A 383 60.88 -5.11 -9.39
C GLU A 383 59.60 -4.34 -9.77
N ALA A 384 59.69 -3.21 -10.49
CA ALA A 384 58.53 -2.48 -10.98
C ALA A 384 57.86 -3.13 -12.21
N ASP A 385 58.60 -3.87 -13.03
CA ASP A 385 58.09 -4.49 -14.26
C ASP A 385 57.27 -5.77 -14.02
N GLU A 386 57.40 -6.42 -12.86
CA GLU A 386 56.60 -7.62 -12.55
C GLU A 386 55.18 -7.30 -12.07
N PHE A 387 54.94 -6.09 -11.56
CA PHE A 387 53.63 -5.66 -11.05
C PHE A 387 52.79 -4.89 -12.07
N TRP A 388 53.39 -4.39 -13.15
CA TRP A 388 52.69 -3.67 -14.21
C TRP A 388 51.58 -4.49 -14.90
N PRO A 389 51.79 -5.79 -15.24
CA PRO A 389 50.75 -6.59 -15.89
C PRO A 389 49.53 -6.84 -14.99
N ILE A 390 49.75 -7.02 -13.67
CA ILE A 390 48.70 -7.30 -12.69
C ILE A 390 47.89 -6.03 -12.40
N TRP A 391 48.55 -4.88 -12.31
CA TRP A 391 47.88 -3.61 -12.11
C TRP A 391 47.10 -3.16 -13.35
N SER A 392 47.66 -3.39 -14.55
CA SER A 392 46.98 -3.15 -15.83
C SER A 392 45.72 -4.01 -16.00
N TRP A 393 45.78 -5.29 -15.63
CA TRP A 393 44.63 -6.20 -15.69
C TRP A 393 43.52 -5.76 -14.72
N LEU A 394 43.87 -5.32 -13.50
CA LEU A 394 42.91 -4.85 -12.51
C LEU A 394 42.21 -3.53 -12.90
N THR A 395 42.89 -2.68 -13.68
CA THR A 395 42.32 -1.42 -14.19
C THR A 395 41.46 -1.63 -15.44
N ASP A 396 41.84 -2.54 -16.34
CA ASP A 396 41.06 -2.85 -17.54
C ASP A 396 39.76 -3.61 -17.21
N GLU A 397 39.79 -4.55 -16.26
CA GLU A 397 38.58 -5.27 -15.80
C GLU A 397 37.58 -4.30 -15.15
N LYS A 398 38.06 -3.32 -14.39
CA LYS A 398 37.21 -2.30 -13.74
C LYS A 398 36.62 -1.26 -14.71
N MET A 399 37.30 -0.98 -15.83
CA MET A 399 36.74 -0.11 -16.87
C MET A 399 35.69 -0.83 -17.73
N ASN A 400 35.88 -2.12 -18.05
CA ASN A 400 34.90 -2.88 -18.84
C ASN A 400 33.59 -3.14 -18.07
N ILE A 401 33.66 -3.42 -16.76
CA ILE A 401 32.47 -3.64 -15.94
C ILE A 401 31.61 -2.36 -15.80
N TRP A 402 32.21 -1.18 -15.91
CA TRP A 402 31.49 0.10 -15.90
C TRP A 402 30.90 0.47 -17.28
N TYR A 403 31.52 0.03 -18.38
CA TYR A 403 31.01 0.31 -19.73
C TYR A 403 29.81 -0.56 -20.11
N ASP A 404 29.75 -1.80 -19.63
CA ASP A 404 28.60 -2.71 -19.87
C ASP A 404 27.34 -2.35 -19.06
N TYR A 405 27.43 -1.40 -18.11
CA TYR A 405 26.31 -0.89 -17.32
C TYR A 405 25.69 0.41 -17.88
N LEU A 406 26.24 0.96 -18.97
CA LEU A 406 25.86 2.27 -19.53
C LEU A 406 25.37 2.24 -21.00
N LEU A 407 25.17 1.04 -21.56
CA LEU A 407 24.40 0.76 -22.79
C LEU A 407 23.23 -0.16 -22.46
#